data_AF-A0A524RMU6-F1
#
_entry.id   AF-A0A524RMU6-F1
#
_cell.length_a   1.000
_cell.length_b   1.000
_cell.length_c   1.000
_cell.angle_alpha   90.00
_cell.angle_beta   90.00
_cell.angle_gamma   90.00
#
_symmetry.space_group_name_H-M   'P 1'
#
loop_
_entity.id
_entity.type
_entity.pdbx_description
1 polymer ?
#
loop_
_entity_poly.entity_id
_entity_poly.type
_entity_poly.pdbx_seq_one_letter_code
_entity_poly.pdbx_strand_id
1 'polypeptide(L)'
;AAVSERICKHMNEDHAEAVVAYARHYGGMTGARAARLLRVDALAMELDVEGQTLRVAFDHALTDSEDAHRTLVAMLRALPS
;
A
#
# COMPACT_ATOMS: atom_id res chain seq x y z
N ALA A 1 12.42 5.20 -10.96
CA ALA A 1 11.67 6.06 -10.01
C ALA A 1 10.27 6.44 -10.50
N ALA A 2 10.08 6.82 -11.78
CA ALA A 2 8.79 7.35 -12.28
C ALA A 2 7.57 6.39 -12.19
N VAL A 3 7.77 5.07 -12.24
CA VAL A 3 6.66 4.09 -12.17
C VAL A 3 6.05 4.02 -10.77
N SER A 4 6.89 4.05 -9.72
CA SER A 4 6.43 4.06 -8.33
C SER A 4 5.56 5.29 -8.06
N GLU A 5 5.96 6.47 -8.51
CA GLU A 5 5.19 7.71 -8.28
C GLU A 5 3.81 7.66 -8.94
N ARG A 6 3.71 7.09 -10.16
CA ARG A 6 2.42 6.91 -10.84
C ARG A 6 1.50 5.95 -10.08
N ILE A 7 2.04 4.82 -9.62
CA ILE A 7 1.28 3.83 -8.82
C ILE A 7 0.85 4.46 -7.49
N CYS A 8 1.75 5.17 -6.80
CA CYS A 8 1.44 5.84 -5.54
C CYS A 8 0.34 6.87 -5.71
N LYS A 9 0.40 7.68 -6.77
CA LYS A 9 -0.64 8.66 -7.06
C LYS A 9 -1.99 7.99 -7.33
N HIS A 10 -2.04 6.99 -8.20
CA HIS A 10 -3.25 6.23 -8.49
C HIS A 10 -3.85 5.57 -7.24
N MET A 11 -3.04 4.87 -6.45
CA MET A 11 -3.51 4.23 -5.21
C MET A 11 -4.02 5.26 -4.19
N ASN A 12 -3.39 6.42 -4.10
CA ASN A 12 -3.82 7.48 -3.18
C ASN A 12 -5.08 8.22 -3.66
N GLU A 13 -5.31 8.36 -4.97
CA GLU A 13 -6.46 9.07 -5.52
C GLU A 13 -7.68 8.16 -5.69
N ASP A 14 -7.49 6.98 -6.26
CA ASP A 14 -8.57 6.03 -6.56
C ASP A 14 -8.85 5.05 -5.42
N HIS A 15 -7.86 4.82 -4.53
CA HIS A 15 -7.91 3.75 -3.52
C HIS A 15 -7.44 4.20 -2.12
N ALA A 16 -7.64 5.47 -1.75
CA ALA A 16 -7.21 6.02 -0.45
C ALA A 16 -7.69 5.17 0.76
N GLU A 17 -8.93 4.66 0.71
CA GLU A 17 -9.47 3.81 1.77
C GLU A 17 -8.74 2.46 1.88
N ALA A 18 -8.29 1.90 0.76
CA ALA A 18 -7.49 0.67 0.75
C ALA A 18 -6.14 0.88 1.42
N VAL A 19 -5.52 2.04 1.20
CA VAL A 19 -4.25 2.43 1.84
C VAL A 19 -4.39 2.47 3.37
N VAL A 20 -5.51 3.01 3.88
CA VAL A 20 -5.83 2.99 5.31
C VAL A 20 -6.05 1.56 5.80
N ALA A 21 -6.76 0.74 5.04
CA ALA A 21 -7.01 -0.64 5.39
C ALA A 21 -5.71 -1.45 5.49
N TYR A 22 -4.73 -1.19 4.61
CA TYR A 22 -3.40 -1.79 4.71
C TYR A 22 -2.66 -1.38 5.98
N ALA A 23 -2.65 -0.08 6.29
CA ALA A 23 -2.04 0.43 7.51
C ALA A 23 -2.65 -0.21 8.78
N ARG A 24 -3.96 -0.43 8.79
CA ARG A 24 -4.66 -1.07 9.90
C ARG A 24 -4.29 -2.54 10.07
N HIS A 25 -4.34 -3.29 8.97
CA HIS A 25 -4.19 -4.74 9.01
C HIS A 25 -2.72 -5.17 9.01
N TYR A 26 -1.94 -4.70 8.04
CA TYR A 26 -0.52 -5.08 7.90
C TYR A 26 0.39 -4.20 8.75
N GLY A 27 0.04 -2.94 8.94
CA GLY A 27 0.80 -2.00 9.78
C GLY A 27 0.46 -2.07 11.27
N GLY A 28 -0.54 -2.87 11.66
CA GLY A 28 -1.01 -2.98 13.04
C GLY A 28 -1.67 -1.72 13.61
N MET A 29 -1.86 -0.66 12.80
CA MET A 29 -2.45 0.60 13.22
C MET A 29 -3.96 0.57 13.10
N THR A 30 -4.62 -0.31 13.85
CA THR A 30 -6.08 -0.57 13.77
C THR A 30 -6.95 0.68 13.89
N GLY A 31 -6.46 1.72 14.57
CA GLY A 31 -7.13 3.02 14.72
C GLY A 31 -6.84 4.07 13.64
N ALA A 32 -5.97 3.78 12.66
CA ALA A 32 -5.55 4.76 11.65
C ALA A 32 -6.76 5.31 10.87
N ARG A 33 -6.90 6.63 10.75
CA ARG A 33 -8.00 7.25 9.99
C ARG A 33 -7.56 7.76 8.63
N ALA A 34 -6.29 8.11 8.50
CA ALA A 34 -5.70 8.55 7.26
C ALA A 34 -4.37 7.84 7.01
N ALA A 35 -4.16 7.42 5.78
CA ALA A 35 -2.91 6.83 5.32
C ALA A 35 -2.65 7.23 3.87
N ARG A 36 -1.38 7.34 3.49
CA ARG A 36 -0.93 7.70 2.16
C ARG A 36 0.21 6.78 1.74
N LEU A 37 0.11 6.19 0.56
CA LEU A 37 1.18 5.43 -0.05
C LEU A 37 2.28 6.40 -0.47
N LEU A 38 3.45 6.30 0.17
CA LEU A 38 4.62 7.14 -0.13
C LEU A 38 5.41 6.57 -1.30
N ARG A 39 5.68 5.27 -1.22
CA ARG A 39 6.53 4.58 -2.19
C ARG A 39 6.15 3.10 -2.30
N VAL A 40 6.35 2.53 -3.48
CA VAL A 40 6.29 1.09 -3.70
C VAL A 40 7.60 0.65 -4.34
N ASP A 41 8.31 -0.25 -3.67
CA ASP A 41 9.47 -0.94 -4.19
C ASP A 41 9.12 -2.41 -4.46
N ALA A 42 10.01 -3.14 -5.14
CA ALA A 42 9.76 -4.54 -5.49
C ALA A 42 9.51 -5.44 -4.27
N LEU A 43 10.06 -5.12 -3.11
CA LEU A 43 9.98 -5.97 -1.91
C LEU A 43 9.00 -5.46 -0.86
N ALA A 44 8.61 -4.19 -0.92
CA ALA A 44 7.81 -3.57 0.13
C ALA A 44 7.14 -2.29 -0.36
N MET A 45 6.06 -1.91 0.31
CA MET A 45 5.47 -0.57 0.21
C MET A 45 5.71 0.24 1.48
N GLU A 46 5.88 1.54 1.30
CA GLU A 46 5.98 2.54 2.36
C GLU A 46 4.68 3.35 2.42
N LEU A 47 4.11 3.43 3.61
CA LEU A 47 2.87 4.12 3.93
C LEU A 47 3.17 5.21 4.95
N ASP A 48 2.67 6.41 4.75
CA ASP A 48 2.54 7.42 5.80
C ASP A 48 1.17 7.26 6.46
N VAL A 49 1.14 7.10 7.77
CA VAL A 49 -0.08 6.90 8.54
C VAL A 49 -0.10 7.94 9.64
N GLU A 50 -0.85 9.01 9.42
CA GLU A 50 -0.95 10.14 10.36
C GLU A 50 0.43 10.70 10.76
N GLY A 51 1.39 10.75 9.83
CA GLY A 51 2.77 11.21 10.05
C GLY A 51 3.74 10.14 10.53
N GLN A 52 3.29 8.89 10.69
CA GLN A 52 4.17 7.76 10.98
C GLN A 52 4.45 6.97 9.70
N THR A 53 5.73 6.82 9.35
CA THR A 53 6.14 5.99 8.22
C THR A 53 6.11 4.51 8.62
N LEU A 54 5.29 3.74 7.94
CA LEU A 54 5.20 2.28 8.02
C LEU A 54 5.75 1.65 6.76
N ARG A 55 6.41 0.51 6.92
CA ARG A 55 6.90 -0.30 5.81
C ARG A 55 6.29 -1.69 5.88
N VAL A 56 5.58 -2.06 4.83
CA VAL A 56 4.90 -3.36 4.70
C VAL A 56 5.63 -4.15 3.63
N ALA A 57 6.29 -5.24 4.02
CA ALA A 57 6.94 -6.15 3.08
C ALA A 57 5.90 -6.99 2.34
N PHE A 58 6.14 -7.27 1.07
CA PHE A 58 5.35 -8.21 0.28
C PHE A 58 5.85 -9.64 0.50
N ASP A 59 4.97 -10.62 0.34
CA ASP A 59 5.33 -12.04 0.37
C ASP A 59 6.18 -12.48 -0.84
N HIS A 60 6.21 -11.67 -1.90
CA HIS A 60 7.07 -11.89 -3.07
C HIS A 60 7.63 -10.58 -3.63
N ALA A 61 8.70 -10.70 -4.42
CA ALA A 61 9.27 -9.58 -5.14
C ALA A 61 8.42 -9.24 -6.37
N LEU A 62 7.89 -8.02 -6.42
CA LEU A 62 7.14 -7.52 -7.57
C LEU A 62 8.06 -7.42 -8.79
N THR A 63 7.64 -8.00 -9.90
CA THR A 63 8.42 -8.01 -11.14
C THR A 63 8.13 -6.82 -12.05
N ASP A 64 6.89 -6.35 -12.07
CA ASP A 64 6.45 -5.23 -12.90
C ASP A 64 5.26 -4.49 -12.28
N SER A 65 4.76 -3.48 -13.00
CA SER A 65 3.66 -2.62 -12.55
C SER A 65 2.32 -3.37 -12.46
N GLU A 66 2.10 -4.36 -13.31
CA GLU A 66 0.87 -5.16 -13.32
C GLU A 66 0.87 -6.11 -12.13
N ASP A 67 1.99 -6.76 -11.85
CA ASP A 67 2.17 -7.60 -10.66
C ASP A 67 2.02 -6.77 -9.37
N ALA A 68 2.57 -5.55 -9.33
CA ALA A 68 2.35 -4.62 -8.22
C ALA A 68 0.87 -4.34 -7.99
N HIS A 69 0.13 -4.00 -9.06
CA HIS A 69 -1.30 -3.72 -8.96
C HIS A 69 -2.09 -4.95 -8.51
N ARG A 70 -1.83 -6.12 -9.10
CA ARG A 70 -2.48 -7.38 -8.73
C ARG A 70 -2.23 -7.76 -7.28
N THR A 71 -0.99 -7.60 -6.82
CA THR A 71 -0.60 -7.89 -5.43
C THR A 71 -1.35 -6.99 -4.45
N LEU A 72 -1.38 -5.68 -4.70
CA LEU A 72 -2.14 -4.74 -3.87
C LEU A 72 -3.63 -5.13 -3.85
N VAL A 73 -4.26 -5.33 -5.00
CA VAL A 73 -5.67 -5.75 -5.07
C VAL A 73 -5.93 -7.07 -4.33
N ALA A 74 -5.01 -8.04 -4.44
CA ALA A 74 -5.12 -9.30 -3.71
C ALA A 74 -5.02 -9.09 -2.18
N MET A 75 -4.08 -8.27 -1.73
CA MET A 75 -3.95 -7.89 -0.31
C MET A 75 -5.21 -7.21 0.22
N LEU A 76 -5.87 -6.37 -0.58
CA LEU A 76 -7.12 -5.70 -0.21
C LEU A 76 -8.28 -6.69 -0.09
N ARG A 77 -8.38 -7.63 -1.03
CA ARG A 77 -9.40 -8.69 -1.02
C ARG A 77 -9.21 -9.69 0.12
N ALA A 78 -7.99 -9.85 0.61
CA ALA A 78 -7.69 -10.69 1.77
C ALA A 78 -8.10 -10.03 3.10
N LEU A 79 -8.38 -8.72 3.11
CA LEU A 79 -8.85 -8.05 4.32
C LEU A 79 -10.27 -8.53 4.67
N PRO A 80 -10.53 -8.88 5.93
CA PRO A 80 -11.87 -9.22 6.36
C PRO A 80 -12.79 -8.00 6.25
N SER A 81 -13.97 -8.20 5.65
CA SER A 81 -15.04 -7.21 5.50
C SER A 81 -15.74 -6.91 6.82
#